data_AF-A0A962I860-F1
#
_entry.id   AF-A0A962I860-F1
#
_cell.length_a   1.000
_cell.length_b   1.000
_cell.length_c   1.000
_cell.angle_alpha   90.00
_cell.angle_beta   90.00
_cell.angle_gamma   90.00
#
_symmetry.space_group_name_H-M   'P 1'
#
loop_
_entity.id
_entity.type
_entity.pdbx_description
1 polymer ?
#
loop_
_entity_poly.entity_id
_entity_poly.type
_entity_poly.pdbx_seq_one_letter_code
_entity_poly.pdbx_strand_id
1 'polypeptide(L)'
;MTESTTRFQASRLFVSWLGEQNAALAFSTYQAGKLFFVGLNARGELAIFNRTLARVMGLAVHEQSLWVATLWQLWRFENALQVGQQNQGYDRWYVPQLAYTTGDVDVHDVAVDGNGEPVFVSTLLSCLARPDPRYSLRPIWQPPFISRLAAEDRCHLNGLAMRDGQPAYVTCVGRSDANEGWREHRRAGGLLL
;
A
#
# COMPACT_ATOMS: atom_id res chain seq x y z
N MET A 1 -29.67 -11.26 5.39
CA MET A 1 -28.64 -10.65 4.53
C MET A 1 -28.19 -11.73 3.56
N THR A 2 -28.40 -11.54 2.27
CA THR A 2 -27.84 -12.44 1.25
C THR A 2 -26.33 -12.25 1.25
N GLU A 3 -25.59 -13.26 1.71
CA GLU A 3 -24.14 -13.29 1.54
C GLU A 3 -23.85 -13.21 0.03
N SER A 4 -23.30 -12.10 -0.45
CA SER A 4 -22.80 -12.06 -1.82
C SER A 4 -21.59 -12.98 -1.89
N THR A 5 -21.76 -14.17 -2.47
CA THR A 5 -20.65 -15.08 -2.70
C THR A 5 -19.67 -14.42 -3.66
N THR A 6 -18.47 -14.07 -3.17
CA THR A 6 -17.42 -13.50 -4.03
C THR A 6 -16.92 -14.61 -4.95
N ARG A 7 -17.04 -14.41 -6.27
CA ARG A 7 -16.59 -15.37 -7.29
C ARG A 7 -15.25 -14.93 -7.85
N PHE A 8 -14.29 -15.86 -7.89
CA PHE A 8 -12.99 -15.63 -8.51
C PHE A 8 -12.91 -16.37 -9.85
N GLN A 9 -12.37 -15.69 -10.86
CA GLN A 9 -12.09 -16.27 -12.15
C GLN A 9 -10.70 -15.79 -12.59
N ALA A 10 -9.86 -16.74 -12.96
CA ALA A 10 -8.54 -16.46 -13.50
C ALA A 10 -8.52 -16.65 -15.00
N SER A 11 -7.66 -15.90 -15.70
CA SER A 11 -7.41 -16.13 -17.12
C SER A 11 -6.73 -17.50 -17.32
N ARG A 12 -6.89 -18.08 -18.51
CA ARG A 12 -6.51 -19.48 -18.82
C ARG A 12 -5.10 -19.89 -18.39
N LEU A 13 -4.13 -18.98 -18.43
CA LEU A 13 -2.72 -19.25 -18.15
C LEU A 13 -2.22 -18.68 -16.82
N PHE A 14 -3.08 -18.01 -16.06
CA PHE A 14 -2.66 -17.34 -14.84
C PHE A 14 -2.18 -18.32 -13.76
N VAL A 15 -2.88 -19.45 -13.59
CA VAL A 15 -2.53 -20.47 -12.57
C VAL A 15 -1.19 -21.13 -12.88
N SER A 16 -0.97 -21.54 -14.13
CA SER A 16 0.30 -22.12 -14.55
C SER A 16 1.43 -21.12 -14.45
N TRP A 17 1.20 -19.88 -14.90
CA TRP A 17 2.18 -18.80 -14.78
C TRP A 17 2.56 -18.55 -13.32
N LEU A 18 1.59 -18.49 -12.40
CA LEU A 18 1.85 -18.25 -10.98
C LEU A 18 2.73 -19.35 -10.36
N GLY A 19 2.49 -20.61 -10.76
CA GLY A 19 3.32 -21.75 -10.36
C GLY A 19 4.73 -21.71 -10.95
N GLU A 20 4.86 -21.36 -12.23
CA GLU A 20 6.17 -21.19 -12.90
C GLU A 20 7.01 -20.07 -12.29
N GLN A 21 6.37 -18.97 -11.87
CA GLN A 21 7.05 -17.86 -11.21
C GLN A 21 7.35 -18.12 -9.72
N ASN A 22 6.84 -19.21 -9.14
CA ASN A 22 6.88 -19.49 -7.71
C ASN A 22 6.49 -18.25 -6.87
N ALA A 23 5.39 -17.61 -7.25
CA ALA A 23 4.98 -16.31 -6.72
C ALA A 23 3.61 -16.35 -6.06
N ALA A 24 3.37 -15.38 -5.18
CA ALA A 24 2.05 -15.05 -4.67
C ALA A 24 1.82 -13.54 -4.84
N LEU A 25 0.56 -13.15 -4.96
CA LEU A 25 0.15 -11.76 -5.15
C LEU A 25 -0.64 -11.28 -3.95
N ALA A 26 -0.37 -10.04 -3.53
CA ALA A 26 -1.23 -9.30 -2.63
C ALA A 26 -1.76 -8.06 -3.35
N PHE A 27 -3.05 -7.78 -3.22
CA PHE A 27 -3.66 -6.57 -3.77
C PHE A 27 -4.83 -6.11 -2.91
N SER A 28 -5.17 -4.84 -3.03
CA SER A 28 -6.24 -4.20 -2.27
C SER A 28 -7.43 -3.83 -3.14
N THR A 29 -8.59 -3.69 -2.52
CA THR A 29 -9.74 -3.03 -3.13
C THR A 29 -10.15 -1.84 -2.27
N TYR A 30 -10.00 -0.64 -2.82
CA TYR A 30 -10.23 0.60 -2.10
C TYR A 30 -11.66 0.69 -1.55
N GLN A 31 -12.67 0.51 -2.42
CA GLN A 31 -14.08 0.70 -2.05
C GLN A 31 -14.63 -0.42 -1.17
N ALA A 32 -14.20 -1.67 -1.41
CA ALA A 32 -14.70 -2.81 -0.62
C ALA A 32 -13.89 -3.08 0.66
N GLY A 33 -12.77 -2.37 0.85
CA GLY A 33 -11.94 -2.50 2.04
C GLY A 33 -11.34 -3.90 2.21
N LYS A 34 -10.93 -4.53 1.10
CA LYS A 34 -10.34 -5.88 1.14
C LYS A 34 -8.86 -5.84 0.82
N LEU A 35 -8.08 -6.60 1.59
CA LEU A 35 -6.74 -7.04 1.23
C LEU A 35 -6.82 -8.51 0.82
N PHE A 36 -6.48 -8.81 -0.42
CA PHE A 36 -6.45 -10.16 -0.97
C PHE A 36 -5.03 -10.71 -1.00
N PHE A 37 -4.92 -12.01 -0.78
CA PHE A 37 -3.73 -12.81 -1.04
C PHE A 37 -4.11 -13.92 -2.00
N VAL A 38 -3.37 -14.05 -3.11
CA VAL A 38 -3.59 -15.05 -4.15
C VAL A 38 -2.31 -15.83 -4.35
N GLY A 39 -2.40 -17.14 -4.13
CA GLY A 39 -1.30 -18.08 -4.33
C GLY A 39 -1.84 -19.40 -4.87
N LEU A 40 -1.01 -20.44 -4.79
CA LEU A 40 -1.41 -21.81 -5.09
C LEU A 40 -1.38 -22.65 -3.81
N ASN A 41 -2.30 -23.62 -3.72
CA ASN A 41 -2.23 -24.66 -2.70
C ASN A 41 -1.25 -25.78 -3.12
N ALA A 42 -1.05 -26.78 -2.26
CA ALA A 42 -0.18 -27.93 -2.54
C ALA A 42 -0.60 -28.78 -3.76
N ARG A 43 -1.81 -28.59 -4.30
CA ARG A 43 -2.31 -29.26 -5.51
C ARG A 43 -2.11 -28.41 -6.78
N GLY A 44 -1.54 -27.21 -6.66
CA GLY A 44 -1.39 -26.27 -7.78
C GLY A 44 -2.69 -25.54 -8.14
N GLU A 45 -3.69 -25.55 -7.27
CA GLU A 45 -4.96 -24.85 -7.47
C GLU A 45 -4.93 -23.47 -6.80
N LEU A 46 -5.72 -22.51 -7.28
CA LEU A 46 -5.79 -21.18 -6.68
C LEU A 46 -6.23 -21.24 -5.21
N ALA A 47 -5.41 -20.66 -4.34
CA ALA A 47 -5.73 -20.38 -2.95
C ALA A 47 -5.91 -18.87 -2.79
N ILE A 48 -7.07 -18.45 -2.29
CA ILE A 48 -7.42 -17.04 -2.15
C ILE A 48 -7.87 -16.76 -0.72
N PHE A 49 -7.16 -15.85 -0.07
CA PHE A 49 -7.48 -15.36 1.26
C PHE A 49 -7.80 -13.87 1.20
N ASN A 50 -8.64 -13.38 2.10
CA ASN A 50 -8.87 -11.95 2.24
C ASN A 50 -9.00 -11.52 3.70
N ARG A 51 -8.66 -10.26 3.95
CA ARG A 51 -8.93 -9.57 5.21
C ARG A 51 -9.74 -8.31 4.92
N THR A 52 -10.68 -7.98 5.80
CA THR A 52 -11.39 -6.70 5.76
C THR A 52 -10.63 -5.69 6.60
N LEU A 53 -10.32 -4.55 6.02
CA LEU A 53 -9.67 -3.41 6.67
C LEU A 53 -10.34 -2.12 6.16
N ALA A 54 -10.30 -1.04 6.95
CA ALA A 54 -10.94 0.21 6.56
C ALA A 54 -10.20 0.86 5.38
N ARG A 55 -10.76 0.77 4.16
CA ARG A 55 -10.24 1.39 2.92
C ARG A 55 -8.73 1.17 2.73
N VAL A 56 -8.38 0.03 2.15
CA VAL A 56 -6.98 -0.36 1.93
C VAL A 56 -6.41 0.37 0.71
N MET A 57 -5.21 0.93 0.85
CA MET A 57 -4.56 1.76 -0.16
C MET A 57 -3.17 1.18 -0.49
N GLY A 58 -2.09 1.90 -0.18
CA GLY A 58 -0.71 1.47 -0.39
C GLY A 58 -0.35 0.16 0.30
N LEU A 59 0.49 -0.64 -0.38
CA LEU A 59 1.02 -1.91 0.09
C LEU A 59 2.53 -1.95 -0.15
N ALA A 60 3.30 -2.40 0.83
CA ALA A 60 4.72 -2.68 0.64
C ALA A 60 5.14 -3.96 1.33
N VAL A 61 5.83 -4.83 0.61
CA VAL A 61 6.53 -5.98 1.20
C VAL A 61 7.96 -5.57 1.49
N HIS A 62 8.45 -5.87 2.68
CA HIS A 62 9.86 -5.73 3.04
C HIS A 62 10.27 -6.96 3.85
N GLU A 63 11.15 -7.77 3.26
CA GLU A 63 11.60 -9.05 3.83
C GLU A 63 10.45 -10.00 4.23
N GLN A 64 10.14 -10.07 5.53
CA GLN A 64 9.12 -10.92 6.14
C GLN A 64 7.87 -10.12 6.55
N SER A 65 7.86 -8.81 6.34
CA SER A 65 6.78 -7.92 6.73
C SER A 65 5.97 -7.44 5.52
N LEU A 66 4.68 -7.23 5.75
CA LEU A 66 3.77 -6.56 4.81
C LEU A 66 3.22 -5.30 5.50
N TRP A 67 3.50 -4.16 4.90
CA TRP A 67 2.95 -2.87 5.28
C TRP A 67 1.67 -2.60 4.50
N VAL A 68 0.64 -2.14 5.19
CA VAL A 68 -0.70 -1.91 4.64
C VAL A 68 -1.23 -0.57 5.12
N ALA A 69 -1.36 0.37 4.20
CA ALA A 69 -2.01 1.64 4.45
C ALA A 69 -3.54 1.48 4.43
N THR A 70 -4.19 2.12 5.39
CA THR A 70 -5.64 2.13 5.57
C THR A 70 -6.11 3.56 5.83
N LEU A 71 -7.42 3.76 6.00
CA LEU A 71 -8.00 5.08 6.19
C LEU A 71 -7.41 5.88 7.37
N TRP A 72 -7.04 5.23 8.47
CA TRP A 72 -6.52 5.91 9.66
C TRP A 72 -5.27 5.28 10.26
N GLN A 73 -4.80 4.17 9.66
CA GLN A 73 -3.70 3.40 10.21
C GLN A 73 -2.72 2.98 9.12
N LEU A 74 -1.45 2.90 9.50
CA LEU A 74 -0.43 2.16 8.77
C LEU A 74 -0.12 0.88 9.55
N TRP A 75 -0.57 -0.25 9.02
CA TRP A 75 -0.35 -1.57 9.63
C TRP A 75 0.96 -2.18 9.16
N ARG A 76 1.63 -2.90 10.06
CA ARG A 76 2.67 -3.88 9.73
C ARG A 76 2.19 -5.26 10.15
N PHE A 77 2.11 -6.14 9.15
CA PHE A 77 1.92 -7.57 9.33
C PHE A 77 3.29 -8.25 9.29
N GLU A 78 3.49 -9.25 10.13
CA GLU A 78 4.69 -10.08 10.13
C GLU A 78 4.36 -11.49 9.67
N ASN A 79 5.23 -12.08 8.87
CA ASN A 79 5.24 -13.52 8.68
C ASN A 79 5.60 -14.20 10.01
N ALA A 80 4.64 -14.88 10.63
CA ALA A 80 4.85 -15.58 11.90
C ALA A 80 5.55 -16.94 11.74
N LEU A 81 5.85 -17.37 10.51
CA LEU A 81 6.52 -18.64 10.23
C LEU A 81 8.04 -18.48 10.31
N GLN A 82 8.69 -19.48 10.89
CA GLN A 82 10.15 -19.63 10.81
C GLN A 82 10.57 -20.07 9.40
N VAL A 83 11.86 -19.89 9.08
CA VAL A 83 12.42 -20.34 7.80
C VAL A 83 12.18 -21.84 7.61
N GLY A 84 11.56 -22.22 6.50
CA GLY A 84 11.20 -23.61 6.18
C GLY A 84 9.92 -24.11 6.86
N GLN A 85 9.33 -23.37 7.79
CA GLN A 85 8.05 -23.70 8.38
C GLN A 85 6.91 -23.41 7.38
N GLN A 86 5.91 -24.28 7.38
CA GLN A 86 4.67 -24.07 6.66
C GLN A 86 3.49 -24.09 7.63
N ASN A 87 2.43 -23.36 7.29
CA ASN A 87 1.13 -23.50 7.94
C ASN A 87 0.06 -23.83 6.90
N GLN A 88 -0.58 -24.99 7.06
CA GLN A 88 -1.60 -25.50 6.12
C GLN A 88 -1.12 -25.55 4.66
N GLY A 89 0.17 -25.80 4.44
CA GLY A 89 0.79 -25.86 3.11
C GLY A 89 1.20 -24.51 2.52
N TYR A 90 1.09 -23.41 3.29
CA TYR A 90 1.53 -22.07 2.88
C TYR A 90 2.81 -21.67 3.64
N ASP A 91 3.70 -20.96 2.95
CA ASP A 91 5.04 -20.55 3.41
C ASP A 91 5.10 -19.13 3.98
N ARG A 92 3.99 -18.38 3.90
CA ARG A 92 3.81 -17.06 4.54
C ARG A 92 2.51 -17.02 5.34
N TRP A 93 2.60 -16.63 6.61
CA TRP A 93 1.46 -16.40 7.48
C TRP A 93 1.52 -15.01 8.10
N TYR A 94 0.92 -14.04 7.41
CA TYR A 94 0.93 -12.64 7.84
C TYR A 94 -0.06 -12.37 8.99
N VAL A 95 0.47 -11.97 10.14
CA VAL A 95 -0.25 -11.60 11.36
C VAL A 95 -0.04 -10.12 11.66
N PRO A 96 -1.07 -9.32 11.96
CA PRO A 96 -0.88 -7.91 12.32
C PRO A 96 -0.11 -7.82 13.65
N GLN A 97 0.99 -7.06 13.68
CA GLN A 97 1.83 -6.90 14.87
C GLN A 97 1.99 -5.43 15.30
N LEU A 98 1.83 -4.48 14.39
CA LEU A 98 1.98 -3.05 14.67
C LEU A 98 0.96 -2.24 13.86
N ALA A 99 0.45 -1.17 14.46
CA ALA A 99 -0.28 -0.11 13.75
C ALA A 99 0.16 1.26 14.25
N TYR A 100 0.49 2.15 13.32
CA TYR A 100 0.58 3.58 13.59
C TYR A 100 -0.77 4.23 13.29
N THR A 101 -1.32 5.00 14.23
CA THR A 101 -2.48 5.85 13.97
C THR A 101 -2.04 7.11 13.26
N THR A 102 -2.40 7.23 11.98
CA THR A 102 -2.05 8.36 11.12
C THR A 102 -3.14 9.43 11.08
N GLY A 103 -4.38 9.07 11.41
CA GLY A 103 -5.55 9.87 11.05
C GLY A 103 -5.84 9.79 9.55
N ASP A 104 -6.83 10.56 9.08
CA ASP A 104 -7.25 10.61 7.68
C ASP A 104 -6.30 11.49 6.84
N VAL A 105 -5.04 11.08 6.75
CA VAL A 105 -3.99 11.78 5.98
C VAL A 105 -3.83 11.24 4.56
N ASP A 106 -4.75 10.34 4.19
CA ASP A 106 -4.84 9.67 2.90
C ASP A 106 -3.50 9.07 2.46
N VAL A 107 -3.05 8.05 3.22
CA VAL A 107 -1.80 7.31 2.97
C VAL A 107 -1.87 6.49 1.67
N HIS A 108 -1.68 7.14 0.53
CA HIS A 108 -2.02 6.54 -0.76
C HIS A 108 -1.02 5.51 -1.25
N ASP A 109 0.26 5.71 -0.93
CA ASP A 109 1.33 4.75 -1.22
C ASP A 109 2.31 4.66 -0.04
N VAL A 110 2.98 3.52 0.10
CA VAL A 110 3.95 3.25 1.16
C VAL A 110 5.11 2.45 0.61
N ALA A 111 6.29 2.71 1.11
CA ALA A 111 7.48 1.92 0.89
C ALA A 111 8.28 1.79 2.20
N VAL A 112 9.35 1.00 2.17
CA VAL A 112 10.24 0.80 3.32
C VAL A 112 11.66 1.18 2.91
N ASP A 113 12.31 2.00 3.73
CA ASP A 113 13.67 2.46 3.49
C ASP A 113 14.73 1.40 3.87
N GLY A 114 16.00 1.72 3.61
CA GLY A 114 17.12 0.80 3.86
C GLY A 114 17.33 0.44 5.34
N ASN A 115 16.68 1.14 6.26
CA ASN A 115 16.71 0.85 7.69
C ASN A 115 15.50 0.02 8.14
N GLY A 116 14.62 -0.40 7.22
CA GLY A 116 13.39 -1.08 7.56
C GLY A 116 12.29 -0.15 8.09
N GLU A 117 12.44 1.18 7.95
CA GLU A 117 11.44 2.15 8.39
C GLU A 117 10.45 2.49 7.27
N PRO A 118 9.15 2.63 7.57
CA PRO A 118 8.17 3.00 6.56
C PRO A 118 8.30 4.47 6.17
N VAL A 119 8.27 4.71 4.86
CA VAL A 119 8.06 6.03 4.25
C VAL A 119 6.78 5.97 3.46
N PHE A 120 5.92 6.97 3.60
CA PHE A 120 4.62 6.96 2.95
C PHE A 120 4.25 8.31 2.35
N VAL A 121 3.40 8.26 1.34
CA VAL A 121 2.77 9.42 0.72
C VAL A 121 1.57 9.83 1.56
N SER A 122 1.56 11.07 2.06
CA SER A 122 0.31 11.71 2.51
C SER A 122 -0.23 12.57 1.39
N THR A 123 -1.30 12.08 0.75
CA THR A 123 -1.99 12.82 -0.32
C THR A 123 -2.58 14.11 0.22
N LEU A 124 -3.27 14.02 1.37
CA LEU A 124 -3.93 15.16 2.00
C LEU A 124 -2.97 16.31 2.29
N LEU A 125 -1.75 16.00 2.75
CA LEU A 125 -0.72 16.98 3.09
C LEU A 125 0.25 17.27 1.93
N SER A 126 0.10 16.58 0.79
CA SER A 126 0.97 16.70 -0.40
C SER A 126 2.45 16.51 -0.07
N CYS A 127 2.79 15.49 0.71
CA CYS A 127 4.15 15.25 1.18
C CYS A 127 4.49 13.76 1.32
N LEU A 128 5.80 13.47 1.38
CA LEU A 128 6.29 12.23 1.98
C LEU A 128 6.42 12.42 3.48
N ALA A 129 6.07 11.39 4.23
CA ALA A 129 6.13 11.39 5.68
C ALA A 129 6.60 10.05 6.24
N ARG A 130 6.99 10.06 7.52
CA ARG A 130 7.23 8.87 8.34
C ARG A 130 6.28 8.89 9.54
N PRO A 131 5.93 7.73 10.13
CA PRO A 131 5.12 7.70 11.35
C PRO A 131 5.84 8.41 12.50
N ASP A 132 5.08 9.12 13.33
CA ASP A 132 5.60 9.77 14.53
C ASP A 132 4.74 9.38 15.74
N PRO A 133 5.32 8.87 16.84
CA PRO A 133 4.56 8.38 17.98
C PRO A 133 3.84 9.50 18.77
N ARG A 134 4.25 10.76 18.61
CA ARG A 134 3.65 11.91 19.30
C ARG A 134 2.70 12.71 18.41
N TYR A 135 3.03 12.83 17.12
CA TYR A 135 2.34 13.72 16.18
C TYR A 135 1.62 12.99 15.05
N SER A 136 1.45 11.67 15.15
CA SER A 136 0.97 10.75 14.11
C SER A 136 1.93 10.58 12.93
N LEU A 137 2.49 11.67 12.42
CA LEU A 137 3.48 11.65 11.35
C LEU A 137 4.46 12.82 11.43
N ARG A 138 5.61 12.65 10.79
CA ARG A 138 6.59 13.69 10.51
C ARG A 138 6.76 13.83 8.99
N PRO A 139 6.49 15.00 8.39
CA PRO A 139 6.82 15.26 6.99
C PRO A 139 8.34 15.21 6.79
N ILE A 140 8.79 14.62 5.68
CA ILE A 140 10.21 14.48 5.35
C ILE A 140 10.58 15.14 4.02
N TRP A 141 9.60 15.34 3.14
CA TRP A 141 9.78 15.98 1.84
C TRP A 141 8.44 16.42 1.27
N GLN A 142 8.41 17.50 0.49
CA GLN A 142 7.25 17.92 -0.31
C GLN A 142 7.70 18.39 -1.69
N PRO A 143 6.82 18.38 -2.71
CA PRO A 143 7.15 18.94 -4.02
C PRO A 143 7.56 20.42 -3.92
N PRO A 144 8.54 20.90 -4.72
CA PRO A 144 9.07 22.25 -4.61
C PRO A 144 8.05 23.35 -4.96
N PHE A 145 6.95 23.00 -5.64
CA PHE A 145 5.86 23.94 -5.95
C PHE A 145 4.78 24.01 -4.86
N ILE A 146 4.83 23.16 -3.83
CA ILE A 146 3.93 23.25 -2.68
C ILE A 146 4.47 24.32 -1.73
N SER A 147 3.69 25.38 -1.48
CA SER A 147 4.13 26.51 -0.66
C SER A 147 4.06 26.24 0.85
N ARG A 148 3.15 25.37 1.28
CA ARG A 148 2.97 24.99 2.69
C ARG A 148 2.31 23.62 2.82
N LEU A 149 2.59 22.94 3.92
CA LEU A 149 1.83 21.76 4.33
C LEU A 149 0.48 22.18 4.87
N ALA A 150 -0.59 21.75 4.19
CA ALA A 150 -1.96 22.02 4.58
C ALA A 150 -2.82 20.81 4.18
N ALA A 151 -3.87 20.54 4.95
CA ALA A 151 -4.82 19.46 4.69
C ALA A 151 -5.78 19.85 3.54
N GLU A 152 -5.22 19.95 2.34
CA GLU A 152 -5.86 20.56 1.18
C GLU A 152 -5.70 19.71 -0.10
N ASP A 153 -5.00 18.57 -0.05
CA ASP A 153 -4.73 17.68 -1.20
C ASP A 153 -4.42 18.49 -2.47
N ARG A 154 -3.33 19.26 -2.44
CA ARG A 154 -3.12 20.32 -3.45
C ARG A 154 -2.76 19.76 -4.82
N CYS A 155 -2.04 18.65 -4.85
CA CYS A 155 -1.51 18.03 -6.07
C CYS A 155 -1.90 16.56 -6.27
N HIS A 156 -2.51 15.93 -5.27
CA HIS A 156 -2.76 14.49 -5.23
C HIS A 156 -1.51 13.67 -5.47
N LEU A 157 -0.52 13.87 -4.59
CA LEU A 157 0.66 13.01 -4.50
C LEU A 157 0.17 11.58 -4.21
N ASN A 158 0.56 10.59 -5.02
CA ASN A 158 -0.13 9.29 -5.02
C ASN A 158 0.76 8.06 -5.21
N GLY A 159 2.04 8.25 -5.55
CA GLY A 159 2.96 7.14 -5.77
C GLY A 159 4.35 7.45 -5.26
N LEU A 160 5.07 6.41 -4.84
CA LEU A 160 6.42 6.47 -4.30
C LEU A 160 7.26 5.30 -4.85
N ALA A 161 8.44 5.60 -5.37
CA ALA A 161 9.43 4.60 -5.75
C ALA A 161 10.75 4.84 -5.00
N MET A 162 11.33 3.75 -4.51
CA MET A 162 12.59 3.74 -3.77
C MET A 162 13.76 3.38 -4.69
N ARG A 163 14.94 3.92 -4.41
CA ARG A 163 16.22 3.50 -5.00
C ARG A 163 17.27 3.49 -3.90
N ASP A 164 18.06 2.42 -3.84
CA ASP A 164 19.15 2.25 -2.85
C ASP A 164 18.69 2.51 -1.40
N GLY A 165 17.49 2.03 -1.07
CA GLY A 165 16.90 2.18 0.27
C GLY A 165 16.42 3.59 0.60
N GLN A 166 16.27 4.50 -0.37
CA GLN A 166 15.78 5.87 -0.14
C GLN A 166 14.67 6.25 -1.13
N PRO A 167 13.76 7.18 -0.78
CA PRO A 167 12.81 7.76 -1.72
C PRO A 167 13.56 8.38 -2.90
N ALA A 168 13.17 7.99 -4.12
CA ALA A 168 13.86 8.42 -5.34
C ALA A 168 12.94 9.11 -6.33
N TYR A 169 11.70 8.66 -6.42
CA TYR A 169 10.69 9.25 -7.30
C TYR A 169 9.33 9.25 -6.62
N VAL A 170 8.52 10.25 -6.96
CA VAL A 170 7.11 10.31 -6.57
C VAL A 170 6.25 10.71 -7.75
N THR A 171 4.97 10.34 -7.70
CA THR A 171 3.99 10.78 -8.70
C THR A 171 2.89 11.61 -8.07
N CYS A 172 2.35 12.56 -8.83
CA CYS A 172 1.13 13.27 -8.47
C CYS A 172 0.22 13.47 -9.70
N VAL A 173 -1.07 13.76 -9.47
CA VAL A 173 -2.06 13.90 -10.55
C VAL A 173 -1.98 15.25 -11.26
N GLY A 174 -1.50 16.30 -10.58
CA GLY A 174 -1.42 17.63 -11.16
C GLY A 174 -0.47 18.56 -10.42
N ARG A 175 0.15 19.48 -11.17
CA ARG A 175 1.01 20.54 -10.61
C ARG A 175 0.14 21.69 -10.11
N SER A 176 -0.32 21.57 -8.87
CA SER A 176 -1.16 22.56 -8.22
C SER A 176 -0.69 22.81 -6.79
N ASP A 177 -0.82 24.07 -6.36
CA ASP A 177 -0.62 24.53 -4.98
C ASP A 177 -1.91 25.15 -4.40
N ALA A 178 -3.06 24.83 -5.01
CA ALA A 178 -4.39 25.23 -4.55
C ALA A 178 -5.14 24.01 -3.99
N ASN A 179 -6.08 24.26 -3.08
CA ASN A 179 -6.92 23.24 -2.46
C ASN A 179 -7.64 22.40 -3.53
N GLU A 180 -7.38 21.09 -3.54
CA GLU A 180 -7.85 20.11 -4.52
C GLU A 180 -7.63 20.49 -6.00
N GLY A 181 -6.69 21.39 -6.30
CA GLY A 181 -6.55 21.97 -7.65
C GLY A 181 -6.12 20.96 -8.73
N TRP A 182 -5.58 19.81 -8.33
CA TRP A 182 -5.31 18.69 -9.25
C TRP A 182 -6.57 18.17 -9.97
N ARG A 183 -7.78 18.39 -9.41
CA ARG A 183 -9.04 17.90 -10.00
C ARG A 183 -9.25 18.44 -11.42
N GLU A 184 -8.85 19.67 -11.68
CA GLU A 184 -8.92 20.31 -13.01
C GLU A 184 -7.95 19.67 -14.02
N HIS A 185 -6.91 18.98 -13.53
CA HIS A 185 -5.83 18.41 -14.33
C HIS A 185 -5.86 16.86 -14.38
N ARG A 186 -6.91 16.23 -13.85
CA ARG A 186 -6.97 14.77 -13.57
C ARG A 186 -6.56 13.85 -14.72
N ARG A 187 -6.79 14.23 -15.98
CA ARG A 187 -6.56 13.36 -17.15
C ARG A 187 -5.16 13.46 -17.73
N ALA A 188 -4.52 14.63 -17.65
CA ALA A 188 -3.29 14.92 -18.38
C ALA A 188 -2.25 15.69 -17.55
N GLY A 189 -2.54 15.93 -16.27
CA GLY A 189 -1.69 16.68 -15.37
C GLY A 189 -0.60 15.87 -14.70
N GLY A 190 -0.55 14.55 -14.89
CA GLY A 190 0.33 13.66 -14.14
C GLY A 190 1.80 14.10 -14.19
N LEU A 191 2.46 14.11 -13.05
CA LEU A 191 3.89 14.41 -12.92
C LEU A 191 4.62 13.26 -12.24
N LEU A 192 5.86 13.05 -12.70
CA LEU A 192 6.90 12.30 -12.00
C LEU A 192 7.91 13.33 -11.48
N LEU A 193 8.24 13.27 -10.20
CA LEU A 193 9.19 14.15 -9.51
C LEU A 193 10.34 13.33 -8.92
#